data_AF-A0A1I0HD83-F1
#
_entry.id   AF-A0A1I0HD83-F1
#
_cell.length_a   1.000
_cell.length_b   1.000
_cell.length_c   1.000
_cell.angle_alpha   90.00
_cell.angle_beta   90.00
_cell.angle_gamma   90.00
#
_symmetry.space_group_name_H-M   'P 1'
#
loop_
_entity.id
_entity.type
_entity.pdbx_description
1 polymer ?
#
loop_
_entity_poly.entity_id
_entity_poly.type
_entity_poly.pdbx_seq_one_letter_code
_entity_poly.pdbx_strand_id
1 'polypeptide(L)'
;MNSPVEERLRAALAEAGATIDPETLRPLPAPARRRTWMDARLLVVGAAATAGVAATAVGLSLGSGDDQIAVAEQARIEPGKADMTIIMCSTSALVVKEPRCGGRDATAAQVSAVERAVRGLSQVEAAYTVDQQRAYDDFRADFAHNLPMLDAVKAADLPVSIRLTLKQGANHREVETSLRALPGIGGVTENTATEEVLESRSEMLVNVFLCGKGSPLPSCGGERKPDGSMVVKEGKAATSAQKNALKKLIDGMPEVKSYTFEDQQAAYDNFKRAFVSNKTLMKSTKVSDMPESFRVVLKQGSDWAAPVATLRRQPGVASVFYVPCQKDTMLALSRYGVHSPEDKVCSPGS
;
A
#
# COMPACT_ATOMS: atom_id res chain seq x y z
N MET A 1 -6.52 -35.06 -12.31
CA MET A 1 -5.12 -35.24 -12.77
C MET A 1 -4.34 -34.11 -12.14
N ASN A 2 -3.43 -34.41 -11.21
CA ASN A 2 -2.67 -33.37 -10.51
C ASN A 2 -1.75 -32.67 -11.51
N SER A 3 -1.60 -31.36 -11.37
CA SER A 3 -0.70 -30.58 -12.20
C SER A 3 0.74 -31.05 -11.96
N PRO A 4 1.62 -31.09 -12.99
CA PRO A 4 3.04 -31.37 -12.82
C PRO A 4 3.73 -30.47 -11.78
N VAL A 5 3.15 -29.30 -11.49
CA VAL A 5 3.60 -28.38 -10.45
C VAL A 5 3.26 -28.89 -9.04
N GLU A 6 2.06 -29.46 -8.87
CA GLU A 6 1.59 -29.99 -7.59
C GLU A 6 2.37 -31.25 -7.20
N GLU A 7 2.66 -32.12 -8.17
CA GLU A 7 3.47 -33.32 -7.96
C GLU A 7 4.90 -32.96 -7.51
N ARG A 8 5.48 -31.91 -8.11
CA ARG A 8 6.83 -31.41 -7.78
C ARG A 8 6.88 -30.71 -6.42
N LEU A 9 5.86 -29.94 -6.08
CA LEU A 9 5.73 -29.34 -4.75
C LEU A 9 5.58 -30.41 -3.68
N ARG A 10 4.76 -31.44 -3.93
CA ARG A 10 4.56 -32.54 -3.00
C ARG A 10 5.84 -33.36 -2.80
N ALA A 11 6.60 -33.61 -3.86
CA ALA A 11 7.90 -34.27 -3.78
C ALA A 11 8.93 -33.44 -2.98
N ALA A 12 9.04 -32.14 -3.26
CA ALA A 12 9.95 -31.25 -2.55
C ALA A 12 9.60 -31.09 -1.06
N LEU A 13 8.30 -31.07 -0.73
CA LEU A 13 7.84 -31.00 0.66
C LEU A 13 8.04 -32.33 1.40
N ALA A 14 7.91 -33.47 0.73
CA ALA A 14 8.20 -34.78 1.31
C ALA A 14 9.70 -34.95 1.60
N GLU A 15 10.57 -34.49 0.69
CA GLU A 15 12.02 -34.48 0.87
C GLU A 15 12.46 -33.55 2.02
N ALA A 16 11.85 -32.35 2.10
CA ALA A 16 12.10 -31.42 3.21
C ALA A 16 11.54 -31.92 4.55
N GLY A 17 10.48 -32.73 4.55
CA GLY A 17 9.94 -33.36 5.76
C GLY A 17 10.81 -34.50 6.29
N ALA A 18 11.51 -35.21 5.41
CA ALA A 18 12.40 -36.31 5.78
C ALA A 18 13.70 -35.86 6.45
N THR A 19 14.05 -34.58 6.36
CA THR A 19 15.25 -34.00 6.99
C THR A 19 14.98 -33.38 8.36
N ILE A 20 13.73 -33.38 8.83
CA ILE A 20 13.34 -32.87 10.14
C ILE A 20 13.38 -33.99 11.17
N ASP A 21 14.22 -33.84 12.19
CA ASP A 21 14.24 -34.72 13.36
C ASP A 21 13.00 -34.47 14.23
N PRO A 22 12.09 -35.45 14.40
CA PRO A 22 10.88 -35.31 15.19
C PRO A 22 11.13 -34.92 16.65
N GLU A 23 12.31 -35.22 17.21
CA GLU A 23 12.66 -34.86 18.59
C GLU A 23 12.97 -33.36 18.76
N THR A 24 13.23 -32.64 17.67
CA THR A 24 13.44 -31.18 17.68
C THR A 24 12.13 -30.39 17.61
N LEU A 25 11.00 -31.06 17.35
CA LEU A 25 9.70 -30.44 17.27
C LEU A 25 9.11 -30.24 18.67
N ARG A 26 9.02 -28.99 19.11
CA ARG A 26 8.29 -28.64 20.34
C ARG A 26 6.82 -29.03 20.21
N PRO A 27 6.24 -29.79 21.17
CA PRO A 27 4.82 -30.06 21.19
C PRO A 27 4.02 -28.76 21.24
N LEU A 28 2.99 -28.65 20.40
CA LEU A 28 2.05 -27.54 20.45
C LEU A 28 1.36 -27.51 21.83
N PRO A 29 1.32 -26.37 22.54
CA PRO A 29 0.59 -26.27 23.79
C PRO A 29 -0.90 -26.52 23.55
N ALA A 30 -1.51 -27.40 24.34
CA ALA A 30 -2.94 -27.63 24.31
C ALA A 30 -3.70 -26.33 24.64
N PRO A 31 -4.86 -26.07 24.01
CA PRO A 31 -5.62 -24.84 24.23
C PRO A 31 -6.13 -24.77 25.68
N ALA A 32 -5.65 -23.77 26.42
CA ALA A 32 -6.13 -23.48 27.76
C ALA A 32 -7.57 -22.93 27.69
N ARG A 33 -8.53 -23.71 28.22
CA ARG A 33 -9.92 -23.27 28.46
C ARG A 33 -9.92 -22.01 29.32
N ARG A 34 -10.36 -20.88 28.75
CA ARG A 34 -10.65 -19.64 29.50
C ARG A 34 -11.73 -19.92 30.54
N ARG A 35 -11.35 -19.83 31.81
CA ARG A 35 -12.26 -19.75 32.95
C ARG A 35 -12.61 -18.26 33.13
N THR A 36 -13.87 -17.92 32.88
CA THR A 36 -14.43 -16.58 33.08
C THR A 36 -14.60 -16.30 34.56
N TRP A 37 -14.00 -15.23 35.05
CA TRP A 37 -14.36 -14.62 36.34
C TRP A 37 -14.65 -13.15 36.08
N MET A 38 -15.93 -12.81 36.18
CA MET A 38 -16.40 -11.43 36.24
C MET A 38 -16.28 -11.00 37.69
N ASP A 39 -15.49 -9.97 37.97
CA ASP A 39 -15.67 -9.18 39.18
C ASP A 39 -16.13 -7.79 38.78
N ALA A 40 -17.42 -7.58 39.01
CA ALA A 40 -18.09 -6.29 38.98
C ALA A 40 -17.86 -5.61 40.33
N ARG A 41 -17.12 -4.50 40.35
CA ARG A 41 -17.30 -3.44 41.36
C ARG A 41 -17.11 -2.07 40.73
N LEU A 42 -18.23 -1.35 40.71
CA LEU A 42 -18.37 0.10 40.56
C LEU A 42 -17.41 0.88 41.48
N LEU A 43 -17.04 2.10 41.08
CA LEU A 43 -17.51 3.31 41.74
C LEU A 43 -17.27 4.58 40.88
N VAL A 44 -18.29 5.43 40.93
CA VAL A 44 -18.47 6.75 40.32
C VAL A 44 -17.68 7.82 41.09
N VAL A 45 -17.21 8.88 40.40
CA VAL A 45 -17.23 10.34 40.72
C VAL A 45 -16.35 11.00 39.63
N GLY A 46 -16.64 12.12 38.98
CA GLY A 46 -17.69 13.13 39.06
C GLY A 46 -17.42 14.15 37.94
N ALA A 47 -18.48 14.81 37.48
CA ALA A 47 -18.43 15.82 36.42
C ALA A 47 -17.75 17.12 36.88
N ALA A 48 -17.01 17.76 35.99
CA ALA A 48 -16.86 19.21 35.96
C ALA A 48 -16.75 19.67 34.50
N ALA A 49 -17.78 20.38 34.06
CA ALA A 49 -17.84 21.07 32.78
C ALA A 49 -17.39 22.53 32.93
N THR A 50 -17.27 23.20 31.79
CA THR A 50 -17.00 24.64 31.53
C THR A 50 -15.50 25.00 31.40
N ALA A 51 -15.04 25.83 30.46
CA ALA A 51 -15.68 26.65 29.42
C ALA A 51 -14.69 26.85 28.25
N GLY A 52 -15.22 27.15 27.06
CA GLY A 52 -14.42 27.63 25.94
C GLY A 52 -13.98 29.08 26.14
N VAL A 53 -12.81 29.42 25.58
CA VAL A 53 -12.47 30.80 25.19
C VAL A 53 -11.73 30.71 23.85
N ALA A 54 -12.35 31.29 22.83
CA ALA A 54 -11.68 31.74 21.63
C ALA A 54 -10.96 33.06 21.94
N ALA A 55 -9.70 33.20 21.53
CA ALA A 55 -9.07 34.51 21.42
C ALA A 55 -8.05 34.53 20.28
N THR A 56 -8.39 35.34 19.29
CA THR A 56 -7.59 35.83 18.17
C THR A 56 -6.34 36.60 18.63
N ALA A 57 -5.27 36.48 17.85
CA ALA A 57 -4.00 37.18 18.02
C ALA A 57 -4.10 38.71 17.89
N VAL A 58 -3.39 39.45 18.76
CA VAL A 58 -2.66 40.71 18.45
C VAL A 58 -1.45 40.76 19.38
N GLY A 59 -0.25 40.91 18.82
CA GLY A 59 0.99 41.09 19.58
C GLY A 59 1.26 42.56 19.91
N LEU A 60 1.80 42.81 21.09
CA LEU A 60 2.75 43.90 21.39
C LEU A 60 3.63 43.43 22.55
N SER A 61 4.94 43.47 22.33
CA SER A 61 5.99 43.11 23.29
C SER A 61 6.17 44.19 24.36
N LEU A 62 6.59 43.78 25.58
CA LEU A 62 7.56 44.45 26.45
C LEU A 62 7.70 43.66 27.77
N GLY A 63 8.93 43.23 28.10
CA GLY A 63 9.39 43.08 29.49
C GLY A 63 9.58 41.66 30.06
N SER A 64 10.86 41.31 30.23
CA SER A 64 11.45 40.57 31.36
C SER A 64 11.25 39.06 31.50
N GLY A 65 12.35 38.35 31.22
CA GLY A 65 12.85 37.09 31.78
C GLY A 65 11.91 36.19 32.57
N ASP A 66 11.60 35.02 32.00
CA ASP A 66 12.05 33.71 32.48
C ASP A 66 11.52 32.62 31.54
N ASP A 67 12.39 31.66 31.20
CA ASP A 67 12.13 30.36 30.57
C ASP A 67 11.08 30.31 29.44
N GLN A 68 11.40 30.91 28.30
CA GLN A 68 10.89 30.38 27.04
C GLN A 68 11.66 29.11 26.71
N ILE A 69 11.05 27.96 27.01
CA ILE A 69 11.26 26.75 26.23
C ILE A 69 10.90 27.15 24.80
N ALA A 70 11.91 27.53 24.03
CA ALA A 70 11.80 27.55 22.59
C ALA A 70 11.37 26.12 22.21
N VAL A 71 10.11 25.96 21.84
CA VAL A 71 9.68 24.79 21.08
C VAL A 71 10.48 24.94 19.80
N ALA A 72 11.65 24.30 19.77
CA ALA A 72 12.46 24.19 18.58
C ALA A 72 11.49 23.75 17.51
N GLU A 73 11.28 24.62 16.52
CA GLU A 73 10.60 24.28 15.30
C GLU A 73 11.42 23.11 14.74
N GLN A 74 10.95 21.90 15.04
CA GLN A 74 11.68 20.67 14.73
C GLN A 74 11.98 20.76 13.25
N ALA A 75 13.27 20.69 12.91
CA ALA A 75 13.77 20.80 11.54
C ALA A 75 12.81 20.04 10.62
N ARG A 76 11.98 20.79 9.89
CA ARG A 76 10.88 20.22 9.13
C ARG A 76 11.51 19.41 8.01
N ILE A 77 11.38 18.08 8.07
CA ILE A 77 11.53 17.29 6.86
C ILE A 77 10.31 17.62 6.02
N GLU A 78 10.52 18.35 4.94
CA GLU A 78 9.47 18.67 3.96
C GLU A 78 8.65 17.42 3.61
N PRO A 79 7.32 17.54 3.48
CA PRO A 79 6.48 16.44 3.01
C PRO A 79 7.07 15.79 1.75
N GLY A 80 7.27 14.47 1.79
CA GLY A 80 7.87 13.72 0.68
C GLY A 80 9.40 13.60 0.68
N LYS A 81 10.12 14.20 1.63
CA LYS A 81 11.59 14.01 1.78
C LYS A 81 12.01 13.02 2.86
N ALA A 82 11.06 12.42 3.58
CA ALA A 82 11.36 11.38 4.54
C ALA A 82 11.71 10.09 3.80
N ASP A 83 12.76 9.39 4.21
CA ASP A 83 13.17 8.10 3.63
C ASP A 83 12.25 6.96 4.09
N MET A 84 11.72 7.07 5.32
CA MET A 84 10.79 6.08 5.88
C MET A 84 9.67 6.75 6.68
N THR A 85 8.52 6.07 6.73
CA THR A 85 7.40 6.41 7.60
C THR A 85 7.12 5.23 8.53
N ILE A 86 7.04 5.50 9.83
CA ILE A 86 6.56 4.55 10.84
C ILE A 86 5.08 4.85 11.06
N ILE A 87 4.23 3.87 10.76
CA ILE A 87 2.79 3.93 10.94
C ILE A 87 2.45 3.31 12.30
N MET A 88 1.83 4.10 13.18
CA MET A 88 1.40 3.60 14.48
C MET A 88 0.16 2.71 14.34
N CYS A 89 -0.02 1.79 15.28
CA CYS A 89 -1.20 0.94 15.34
C CYS A 89 -2.49 1.78 15.29
N SER A 90 -3.48 1.33 14.51
CA SER A 90 -4.75 2.01 14.37
C SER A 90 -5.98 1.10 14.27
N THR A 91 -7.07 1.58 14.84
CA THR A 91 -8.42 1.00 14.74
C THR A 91 -9.08 1.28 13.39
N SER A 92 -8.58 2.25 12.61
CA SER A 92 -9.05 2.58 11.25
C SER A 92 -9.19 1.34 10.37
N ALA A 93 -10.33 1.19 9.70
CA ALA A 93 -10.56 0.06 8.79
C ALA A 93 -9.71 0.15 7.52
N LEU A 94 -9.20 1.35 7.19
CA LEU A 94 -8.35 1.58 6.03
C LEU A 94 -6.87 1.25 6.32
N VAL A 95 -6.48 1.02 7.58
CA VAL A 95 -5.11 0.65 7.93
C VAL A 95 -4.99 -0.88 8.01
N VAL A 96 -3.87 -1.42 7.51
CA VAL A 96 -3.56 -2.85 7.57
C VAL A 96 -3.62 -3.35 9.01
N LYS A 97 -4.43 -4.39 9.23
CA LYS A 97 -4.64 -4.97 10.56
C LYS A 97 -3.49 -5.90 10.92
N GLU A 98 -2.53 -5.36 11.65
CA GLU A 98 -1.48 -6.16 12.26
C GLU A 98 -1.98 -6.87 13.52
N PRO A 99 -1.80 -8.20 13.64
CA PRO A 99 -2.17 -8.96 14.84
C PRO A 99 -1.57 -8.38 16.12
N ARG A 100 -0.34 -7.84 16.04
CA ARG A 100 0.39 -7.23 17.17
C ARG A 100 -0.30 -5.98 17.73
N CYS A 101 -1.11 -5.29 16.93
CA CYS A 101 -1.87 -4.13 17.38
C CYS A 101 -3.09 -4.53 18.24
N GLY A 102 -3.51 -5.79 18.21
CA GLY A 102 -4.64 -6.27 19.01
C GLY A 102 -5.93 -5.49 18.80
N GLY A 103 -6.12 -4.92 17.60
CA GLY A 103 -7.27 -4.10 17.24
C GLY A 103 -7.38 -2.78 18.01
N ARG A 104 -6.27 -2.19 18.45
CA ARG A 104 -6.24 -0.94 19.23
C ARG A 104 -5.35 0.10 18.58
N ASP A 105 -5.64 1.36 18.86
CA ASP A 105 -4.75 2.48 18.53
C ASP A 105 -3.52 2.46 19.44
N ALA A 106 -2.40 2.98 18.93
CA ALA A 106 -1.22 3.19 19.75
C ALA A 106 -1.49 4.23 20.84
N THR A 107 -1.00 3.97 22.05
CA THR A 107 -1.10 4.93 23.16
C THR A 107 -0.07 6.04 23.00
N ALA A 108 -0.31 7.21 23.62
CA ALA A 108 0.66 8.30 23.67
C ALA A 108 2.03 7.84 24.22
N ALA A 109 2.01 6.97 25.24
CA ALA A 109 3.24 6.38 25.80
C ALA A 109 4.01 5.51 24.79
N GLN A 110 3.28 4.75 23.95
CA GLN A 110 3.90 3.98 22.87
C GLN A 110 4.48 4.91 21.80
N VAL A 111 3.76 5.94 21.37
CA VAL A 111 4.26 6.94 20.42
C VAL A 111 5.56 7.57 20.92
N SER A 112 5.58 8.07 22.17
CA SER A 112 6.80 8.67 22.73
C SER A 112 7.94 7.66 22.92
N ALA A 113 7.64 6.39 23.20
CA ALA A 113 8.66 5.34 23.30
C ALA A 113 9.30 5.05 21.93
N VAL A 114 8.50 4.95 20.88
CA VAL A 114 9.00 4.78 19.51
C VAL A 114 9.81 6.00 19.09
N GLU A 115 9.33 7.21 19.34
CA GLU A 115 10.08 8.44 19.01
C GLU A 115 11.47 8.46 19.65
N ARG A 116 11.56 8.12 20.95
CA ARG A 116 12.86 8.01 21.63
C ARG A 116 13.74 6.92 21.04
N ALA A 117 13.18 5.77 20.72
CA ALA A 117 13.93 4.67 20.11
C ALA A 117 14.50 5.07 18.74
N VAL A 118 13.69 5.72 17.90
CA VAL A 118 14.09 6.23 16.58
C VAL A 118 15.23 7.24 16.70
N ARG A 119 15.09 8.24 17.59
CA ARG A 119 16.14 9.25 17.83
C ARG A 119 17.43 8.65 18.39
N GLY A 120 17.37 7.47 19.01
CA GLY A 120 18.54 6.75 19.51
C GLY A 120 19.28 5.92 18.46
N LEU A 121 18.71 5.75 17.26
CA LEU A 121 19.36 4.99 16.19
C LEU A 121 20.47 5.82 15.54
N SER A 122 21.69 5.27 15.52
CA SER A 122 22.85 5.92 14.90
C SER A 122 22.69 6.17 13.40
N GLN A 123 21.85 5.39 12.74
CA GLN A 123 21.53 5.46 11.31
C GLN A 123 20.52 6.57 10.95
N VAL A 124 19.80 7.12 11.94
CA VAL A 124 18.80 8.17 11.73
C VAL A 124 19.47 9.54 11.76
N GLU A 125 19.15 10.38 10.78
CA GLU A 125 19.60 11.78 10.72
C GLU A 125 18.61 12.70 11.42
N ALA A 126 17.32 12.59 11.07
CA ALA A 126 16.24 13.34 11.70
C ALA A 126 14.98 12.48 11.78
N ALA A 127 14.15 12.77 12.79
CA ALA A 127 12.83 12.16 12.93
C ALA A 127 11.85 13.15 13.57
N TYR A 128 10.60 13.12 13.12
CA TYR A 128 9.53 13.91 13.71
C TYR A 128 8.20 13.16 13.69
N THR A 129 7.37 13.45 14.69
CA THR A 129 6.04 12.87 14.84
C THR A 129 5.04 13.71 14.06
N VAL A 130 4.16 13.05 13.32
CA VAL A 130 3.03 13.64 12.61
C VAL A 130 1.75 13.19 13.29
N ASP A 131 1.03 14.14 13.88
CA ASP A 131 -0.28 13.88 14.45
C ASP A 131 -1.35 13.67 13.37
N GLN A 132 -2.52 13.19 13.79
CA GLN A 132 -3.62 12.86 12.90
C GLN A 132 -4.15 14.05 12.09
N GLN A 133 -4.23 15.24 12.69
CA GLN A 133 -4.76 16.42 12.01
C GLN A 133 -3.78 16.90 10.93
N ARG A 134 -2.49 16.96 11.27
CA ARG A 134 -1.44 17.28 10.29
C ARG A 134 -1.37 16.26 9.17
N ALA A 135 -1.49 14.97 9.49
CA ALA A 135 -1.56 13.92 8.47
C ALA A 135 -2.74 14.14 7.51
N TYR A 136 -3.89 14.60 8.02
CA TYR A 136 -5.06 14.89 7.19
C TYR A 136 -4.89 16.12 6.30
N ASP A 137 -4.25 17.17 6.81
CA ASP A 137 -3.95 18.35 6.01
C ASP A 137 -2.94 18.03 4.90
N ASP A 138 -1.90 17.26 5.20
CA ASP A 138 -0.93 16.76 4.20
C ASP A 138 -1.63 15.87 3.16
N PHE A 139 -2.48 14.94 3.60
CA PHE A 139 -3.22 14.04 2.73
C PHE A 139 -4.10 14.82 1.74
N ARG A 140 -4.84 15.82 2.22
CA ARG A 140 -5.68 16.65 1.34
C ARG A 140 -4.86 17.44 0.32
N ALA A 141 -3.66 17.88 0.68
CA ALA A 141 -2.75 18.55 -0.24
C ALA A 141 -2.18 17.58 -1.29
N ASP A 142 -1.67 16.41 -0.86
CA ASP A 142 -1.06 15.40 -1.74
C ASP A 142 -2.05 14.81 -2.76
N PHE A 143 -3.33 14.76 -2.41
CA PHE A 143 -4.41 14.16 -3.23
C PHE A 143 -5.46 15.17 -3.70
N ALA A 144 -5.12 16.46 -3.77
CA ALA A 144 -6.02 17.52 -4.22
C ALA A 144 -6.61 17.26 -5.63
N HIS A 145 -5.89 16.52 -6.47
CA HIS A 145 -6.31 16.14 -7.83
C HIS A 145 -7.20 14.87 -7.87
N ASN A 146 -7.39 14.16 -6.76
CA ASN A 146 -8.10 12.89 -6.70
C ASN A 146 -9.30 12.98 -5.75
N LEU A 147 -10.40 13.57 -6.23
CA LEU A 147 -11.61 13.77 -5.42
C LEU A 147 -12.17 12.47 -4.80
N PRO A 148 -12.26 11.33 -5.53
CA PRO A 148 -12.70 10.07 -4.93
C PRO A 148 -11.83 9.62 -3.74
N MET A 149 -10.52 9.88 -3.79
CA MET A 149 -9.61 9.60 -2.68
C MET A 149 -9.93 10.48 -1.46
N LEU A 150 -10.17 11.78 -1.68
CA LEU A 150 -10.54 12.73 -0.61
C LEU A 150 -11.89 12.41 0.02
N ASP A 151 -12.84 11.90 -0.76
CA ASP A 151 -14.13 11.48 -0.26
C ASP A 151 -14.04 10.20 0.58
N ALA A 152 -13.16 9.27 0.19
CA ALA A 152 -13.00 7.97 0.82
C ALA A 152 -12.27 8.01 2.18
N VAL A 153 -11.39 8.99 2.39
CA VAL A 153 -10.51 9.04 3.58
C VAL A 153 -10.87 10.21 4.48
N LYS A 154 -11.13 9.92 5.76
CA LYS A 154 -11.42 10.93 6.79
C LYS A 154 -10.22 11.11 7.71
N ALA A 155 -10.19 12.22 8.45
CA ALA A 155 -9.13 12.48 9.43
C ALA A 155 -8.95 11.31 10.42
N ALA A 156 -10.06 10.73 10.89
CA ALA A 156 -10.07 9.59 11.81
C ALA A 156 -9.40 8.31 11.24
N ASP A 157 -9.33 8.19 9.90
CA ASP A 157 -8.73 7.04 9.26
C ASP A 157 -7.19 7.11 9.21
N LEU A 158 -6.62 8.30 9.48
CA LEU A 158 -5.20 8.55 9.42
C LEU A 158 -4.54 8.30 10.78
N PRO A 159 -3.62 7.34 10.89
CA PRO A 159 -2.89 7.09 12.12
C PRO A 159 -1.85 8.18 12.39
N VAL A 160 -1.48 8.33 13.67
CA VAL A 160 -0.23 9.01 14.04
C VAL A 160 0.92 8.27 13.33
N SER A 161 1.91 9.03 12.87
CA SER A 161 3.10 8.47 12.23
C SER A 161 4.36 9.18 12.68
N ILE A 162 5.51 8.55 12.45
CA ILE A 162 6.83 9.16 12.65
C ILE A 162 7.56 9.10 11.32
N ARG A 163 7.93 10.26 10.80
CA ARG A 163 8.68 10.41 9.54
C ARG A 163 10.15 10.60 9.87
N LEU A 164 11.03 9.89 9.17
CA LEU A 164 12.46 9.93 9.43
C LEU A 164 13.29 9.98 8.15
N THR A 165 14.45 10.63 8.24
CA THR A 165 15.53 10.57 7.25
C THR A 165 16.69 9.74 7.79
N LEU A 166 17.31 8.99 6.91
CA LEU A 166 18.46 8.15 7.20
C LEU A 166 19.73 8.83 6.72
N LYS A 167 20.83 8.61 7.46
CA LYS A 167 22.14 9.04 7.03
C LYS A 167 22.53 8.32 5.74
N GLN A 168 23.30 8.99 4.88
CA GLN A 168 23.82 8.41 3.66
C GLN A 168 24.54 7.06 3.92
N GLY A 169 24.16 6.04 3.16
CA GLY A 169 24.73 4.68 3.28
C GLY A 169 24.14 3.84 4.42
N ALA A 170 23.13 4.33 5.14
CA ALA A 170 22.37 3.53 6.09
C ALA A 170 21.74 2.29 5.42
N ASN A 171 21.61 1.20 6.18
CA ASN A 171 20.95 0.00 5.70
C ASN A 171 19.46 0.06 6.05
N HIS A 172 18.63 0.39 5.07
CA HIS A 172 17.18 0.60 5.26
C HIS A 172 16.49 -0.64 5.86
N ARG A 173 16.85 -1.84 5.40
CA ARG A 173 16.27 -3.10 5.88
C ARG A 173 16.60 -3.37 7.35
N GLU A 174 17.82 -3.04 7.78
CA GLU A 174 18.25 -3.20 9.17
C GLU A 174 17.47 -2.26 10.09
N VAL A 175 17.33 -0.99 9.68
CA VAL A 175 16.51 0.00 10.39
C VAL A 175 15.06 -0.46 10.48
N GLU A 176 14.47 -0.86 9.35
CA GLU A 176 13.09 -1.35 9.28
C GLU A 176 12.86 -2.52 10.24
N THR A 177 13.76 -3.51 10.23
CA THR A 177 13.66 -4.71 11.07
C THR A 177 13.72 -4.34 12.55
N SER A 178 14.63 -3.44 12.91
CA SER A 178 14.80 -2.97 14.30
C SER A 178 13.57 -2.24 14.80
N LEU A 179 12.96 -1.41 13.95
CA LEU A 179 11.77 -0.63 14.29
C LEU A 179 10.52 -1.51 14.40
N ARG A 180 10.26 -2.43 13.45
CA ARG A 180 9.04 -3.27 13.45
C ARG A 180 8.84 -4.12 14.72
N ALA A 181 9.88 -4.33 15.51
CA ALA A 181 9.82 -5.04 16.78
C ALA A 181 9.23 -4.22 17.94
N LEU A 182 9.13 -2.89 17.80
CA LEU A 182 8.69 -2.01 18.88
C LEU A 182 7.16 -2.06 19.09
N PRO A 183 6.68 -2.09 20.35
CA PRO A 183 5.26 -2.04 20.66
C PRO A 183 4.59 -0.77 20.13
N GLY A 184 3.38 -0.91 19.58
CA GLY A 184 2.58 0.20 19.08
C GLY A 184 2.82 0.55 17.60
N ILE A 185 3.75 -0.10 16.92
CA ILE A 185 3.95 0.06 15.48
C ILE A 185 3.02 -0.89 14.71
N GLY A 186 2.24 -0.33 13.79
CA GLY A 186 1.42 -1.06 12.81
C GLY A 186 2.15 -1.28 11.47
N GLY A 187 3.14 -0.46 11.15
CA GLY A 187 3.93 -0.66 9.94
C GLY A 187 5.15 0.23 9.88
N VAL A 188 6.13 -0.17 9.08
CA VAL A 188 7.22 0.69 8.64
C VAL A 188 7.21 0.63 7.12
N THR A 189 7.19 1.78 6.47
CA THR A 189 7.14 1.91 5.02
C THR A 189 8.33 2.71 4.56
N GLU A 190 8.98 2.25 3.49
CA GLU A 190 9.95 3.07 2.78
C GLU A 190 9.18 4.06 1.91
N ASN A 191 9.58 5.33 1.99
CA ASN A 191 9.07 6.37 1.12
C ASN A 191 9.99 6.47 -0.08
N THR A 192 9.78 5.60 -1.06
CA THR A 192 10.53 5.61 -2.33
C THR A 192 9.96 6.60 -3.34
N ALA A 193 9.13 7.54 -2.89
CA ALA A 193 8.53 8.56 -3.75
C ALA A 193 9.60 9.58 -4.17
N THR A 194 10.44 9.19 -5.12
CA THR A 194 11.38 10.07 -5.78
C THR A 194 10.63 11.04 -6.69
N GLU A 195 11.24 12.19 -6.98
CA GLU A 195 10.80 13.12 -8.03
C GLU A 195 10.45 12.37 -9.34
N GLU A 196 11.21 11.31 -9.67
CA GLU A 196 10.97 10.44 -10.83
C GLU A 196 9.60 9.71 -10.79
N VAL A 197 9.13 9.30 -9.61
CA VAL A 197 7.78 8.72 -9.44
C VAL A 197 6.71 9.78 -9.69
N LEU A 198 6.94 11.02 -9.26
CA LEU A 198 6.05 12.16 -9.47
C LEU A 198 6.03 12.62 -10.93
N GLU A 199 7.19 12.73 -11.58
CA GLU A 199 7.32 13.10 -12.99
C GLU A 199 6.64 12.08 -13.90
N SER A 200 6.78 10.79 -13.59
CA SER A 200 6.10 9.72 -14.32
C SER A 200 4.59 9.62 -14.01
N ARG A 201 4.02 10.41 -13.08
CA ARG A 201 2.54 10.58 -12.96
C ARG A 201 1.98 11.45 -14.09
N SER A 202 2.84 12.19 -14.77
CA SER A 202 2.42 13.07 -15.87
C SER A 202 1.94 12.30 -17.09
N GLU A 203 2.36 11.04 -17.27
CA GLU A 203 1.83 10.21 -18.36
C GLU A 203 0.49 9.60 -17.93
N MET A 204 -0.59 10.01 -18.61
CA MET A 204 -1.96 9.52 -18.40
C MET A 204 -2.12 8.08 -18.96
N LEU A 205 -1.30 7.16 -18.44
CA LEU A 205 -1.14 5.80 -18.94
C LEU A 205 -2.20 4.86 -18.35
N VAL A 206 -2.85 4.11 -19.24
CA VAL A 206 -3.77 3.02 -18.95
C VAL A 206 -3.16 1.72 -19.48
N ASN A 207 -2.95 0.74 -18.61
CA ASN A 207 -2.55 -0.62 -19.01
C ASN A 207 -3.78 -1.51 -19.10
N VAL A 208 -4.04 -2.09 -20.28
CA VAL A 208 -5.12 -3.04 -20.53
C VAL A 208 -4.50 -4.42 -20.71
N PHE A 209 -4.52 -5.25 -19.67
CA PHE A 209 -4.00 -6.61 -19.74
C PHE A 209 -5.02 -7.54 -20.36
N LEU A 210 -4.56 -8.41 -21.24
CA LEU A 210 -5.39 -9.39 -21.93
C LEU A 210 -5.45 -10.70 -21.16
N CYS A 211 -6.55 -11.41 -21.34
CA CYS A 211 -6.68 -12.76 -20.83
C CYS A 211 -5.61 -13.68 -21.42
N GLY A 212 -4.87 -14.35 -20.55
CA GLY A 212 -3.93 -15.43 -20.90
C GLY A 212 -4.58 -16.80 -20.80
N LYS A 213 -3.99 -17.79 -21.47
CA LYS A 213 -4.38 -19.20 -21.32
C LYS A 213 -4.10 -19.65 -19.88
N GLY A 214 -5.04 -20.34 -19.24
CA GLY A 214 -4.87 -20.76 -17.85
C GLY A 214 -5.14 -19.63 -16.85
N SER A 215 -5.62 -18.46 -17.31
CA SER A 215 -5.94 -17.35 -16.42
C SER A 215 -6.92 -17.81 -15.33
N PRO A 216 -6.63 -17.54 -14.05
CA PRO A 216 -7.53 -17.91 -12.97
C PRO A 216 -8.64 -16.86 -12.74
N LEU A 217 -8.65 -15.79 -13.56
CA LEU A 217 -9.55 -14.67 -13.37
C LEU A 217 -10.95 -15.00 -13.92
N PRO A 218 -12.03 -14.66 -13.17
CA PRO A 218 -13.40 -14.79 -13.65
C PRO A 218 -13.68 -14.05 -14.96
N SER A 219 -13.07 -12.87 -15.16
CA SER A 219 -13.17 -12.10 -16.41
C SER A 219 -12.65 -12.86 -17.64
N CYS A 220 -11.78 -13.86 -17.43
CA CYS A 220 -11.24 -14.73 -18.47
C CYS A 220 -11.94 -16.08 -18.55
N GLY A 221 -13.03 -16.28 -17.80
CA GLY A 221 -13.75 -17.55 -17.68
C GLY A 221 -13.04 -18.59 -16.81
N GLY A 222 -12.04 -18.17 -16.02
CA GLY A 222 -11.38 -19.01 -15.02
C GLY A 222 -12.11 -18.96 -13.68
N GLU A 223 -11.93 -19.98 -12.85
CA GLU A 223 -12.57 -20.08 -11.53
C GLU A 223 -11.57 -20.58 -10.49
N ARG A 224 -11.66 -20.05 -9.27
CA ARG A 224 -10.91 -20.51 -8.10
C ARG A 224 -11.86 -21.03 -7.04
N LYS A 225 -11.35 -21.83 -6.11
CA LYS A 225 -12.04 -22.12 -4.84
C LYS A 225 -12.38 -20.82 -4.09
N PRO A 226 -13.41 -20.82 -3.23
CA PRO A 226 -13.78 -19.64 -2.43
C PRO A 226 -12.64 -19.11 -1.54
N ASP A 227 -11.74 -19.98 -1.10
CA ASP A 227 -10.54 -19.63 -0.32
C ASP A 227 -9.37 -19.11 -1.18
N GLY A 228 -9.54 -19.01 -2.50
CA GLY A 228 -8.54 -18.58 -3.47
C GLY A 228 -7.40 -19.58 -3.74
N SER A 229 -7.34 -20.69 -3.00
CA SER A 229 -6.18 -21.59 -2.94
C SER A 229 -5.90 -22.34 -4.26
N MET A 230 -6.94 -22.66 -5.02
CA MET A 230 -6.82 -23.56 -6.17
C MET A 230 -7.67 -23.09 -7.35
N VAL A 231 -7.10 -23.16 -8.56
CA VAL A 231 -7.82 -22.98 -9.81
C VAL A 231 -8.62 -24.25 -10.09
N VAL A 232 -9.94 -24.11 -10.21
CA VAL A 232 -10.84 -25.23 -10.53
C VAL A 232 -11.24 -25.24 -12.01
N LYS A 233 -11.05 -24.11 -12.69
CA LYS A 233 -11.27 -23.97 -14.13
C LYS A 233 -10.29 -22.98 -14.71
N GLU A 234 -9.60 -23.39 -15.77
CA GLU A 234 -8.69 -22.55 -16.51
C GLU A 234 -9.45 -21.56 -17.41
N GLY A 235 -9.06 -20.29 -17.33
CA GLY A 235 -9.54 -19.26 -18.23
C GLY A 235 -8.94 -19.37 -19.63
N LYS A 236 -9.58 -18.69 -20.58
CA LYS A 236 -9.22 -18.69 -22.00
C LYS A 236 -8.41 -17.46 -22.35
N ALA A 237 -7.46 -17.63 -23.26
CA ALA A 237 -6.72 -16.52 -23.82
C ALA A 237 -7.62 -15.61 -24.68
N ALA A 238 -7.28 -14.33 -24.78
CA ALA A 238 -7.91 -13.40 -25.70
C ALA A 238 -7.70 -13.86 -27.16
N THR A 239 -8.78 -13.95 -27.93
CA THR A 239 -8.73 -14.36 -29.34
C THR A 239 -8.21 -13.23 -30.23
N SER A 240 -7.72 -13.55 -31.42
CA SER A 240 -7.31 -12.54 -32.40
C SER A 240 -8.45 -11.58 -32.77
N ALA A 241 -9.69 -12.08 -32.81
CA ALA A 241 -10.87 -11.23 -33.04
C ALA A 241 -11.11 -10.24 -31.90
N GLN A 242 -10.96 -10.68 -30.64
CA GLN A 242 -11.06 -9.81 -29.46
C GLN A 242 -9.96 -8.76 -29.43
N LYS A 243 -8.71 -9.15 -29.70
CA LYS A 243 -7.57 -8.22 -29.81
C LYS A 243 -7.81 -7.16 -30.88
N ASN A 244 -8.29 -7.56 -32.06
CA ASN A 244 -8.59 -6.65 -33.16
C ASN A 244 -9.77 -5.72 -32.84
N ALA A 245 -10.80 -6.22 -32.16
CA ALA A 245 -11.93 -5.41 -31.70
C ALA A 245 -11.48 -4.36 -30.68
N LEU A 246 -10.64 -4.75 -29.72
CA LEU A 246 -10.09 -3.85 -28.72
C LEU A 246 -9.18 -2.79 -29.36
N LYS A 247 -8.34 -3.16 -30.33
CA LYS A 247 -7.54 -2.21 -31.11
C LYS A 247 -8.43 -1.17 -31.79
N LYS A 248 -9.47 -1.60 -32.51
CA LYS A 248 -10.42 -0.69 -33.17
C LYS A 248 -11.15 0.22 -32.18
N LEU A 249 -11.51 -0.30 -31.02
CA LEU A 249 -12.13 0.48 -29.96
C LEU A 249 -11.18 1.58 -29.46
N ILE A 250 -9.93 1.24 -29.14
CA ILE A 250 -8.90 2.20 -28.68
C ILE A 250 -8.62 3.24 -29.76
N ASP A 251 -8.49 2.81 -31.03
CA ASP A 251 -8.32 3.70 -32.19
C ASP A 251 -9.44 4.75 -32.29
N GLY A 252 -10.66 4.40 -31.89
CA GLY A 252 -11.85 5.26 -31.98
C GLY A 252 -12.12 6.13 -30.75
N MET A 253 -11.36 6.00 -29.67
CA MET A 253 -11.57 6.76 -28.43
C MET A 253 -11.01 8.18 -28.56
N PRO A 254 -11.84 9.24 -28.45
CA PRO A 254 -11.38 10.62 -28.59
C PRO A 254 -10.40 11.05 -27.47
N GLU A 255 -10.42 10.38 -26.32
CA GLU A 255 -9.54 10.62 -25.18
C GLU A 255 -8.13 10.04 -25.41
N VAL A 256 -7.96 9.12 -26.36
CA VAL A 256 -6.68 8.45 -26.60
C VAL A 256 -5.74 9.35 -27.41
N LYS A 257 -4.52 9.53 -26.90
CA LYS A 257 -3.42 10.21 -27.59
C LYS A 257 -2.63 9.23 -28.45
N SER A 258 -2.30 8.07 -27.90
CA SER A 258 -1.57 7.00 -28.58
C SER A 258 -1.77 5.68 -27.83
N TYR A 259 -1.41 4.57 -28.47
CA TYR A 259 -1.28 3.30 -27.77
C TYR A 259 -0.21 2.43 -28.41
N THR A 260 0.25 1.43 -27.68
CA THR A 260 1.14 0.38 -28.18
C THR A 260 0.63 -0.97 -27.72
N PHE A 261 0.62 -1.93 -28.63
CA PHE A 261 0.40 -3.32 -28.27
C PHE A 261 1.73 -3.95 -27.82
N GLU A 262 1.72 -4.55 -26.65
CA GLU A 262 2.85 -5.27 -26.07
C GLU A 262 2.53 -6.77 -26.08
N ASP A 263 3.24 -7.51 -26.93
CA ASP A 263 3.17 -8.96 -26.92
C ASP A 263 3.97 -9.56 -25.74
N GLN A 264 3.90 -10.87 -25.55
CA GLN A 264 4.59 -11.54 -24.45
C GLN A 264 6.10 -11.34 -24.46
N GLN A 265 6.71 -11.23 -25.66
CA GLN A 265 8.16 -11.09 -25.80
C GLN A 265 8.59 -9.67 -25.40
N ALA A 266 7.88 -8.65 -25.90
CA ALA A 266 8.09 -7.27 -25.54
C ALA A 266 7.86 -7.04 -24.03
N ALA A 267 6.82 -7.66 -23.46
CA ALA A 267 6.55 -7.65 -22.03
C ALA A 267 7.68 -8.29 -21.23
N TYR A 268 8.22 -9.42 -21.70
CA TYR A 268 9.36 -10.09 -21.06
C TYR A 268 10.64 -9.24 -21.12
N ASP A 269 10.88 -8.55 -22.23
CA ASP A 269 12.02 -7.66 -22.37
C ASP A 269 11.91 -6.43 -21.47
N ASN A 270 10.71 -5.86 -21.33
CA ASN A 270 10.40 -4.82 -20.34
C ASN A 270 10.63 -5.33 -18.90
N PHE A 271 10.13 -6.52 -18.59
CA PHE A 271 10.31 -7.17 -17.30
C PHE A 271 11.80 -7.35 -16.96
N LYS A 272 12.62 -7.86 -17.88
CA LYS A 272 14.07 -8.02 -17.65
C LYS A 272 14.77 -6.70 -17.34
N ARG A 273 14.37 -5.61 -18.01
CA ARG A 273 14.92 -4.27 -17.74
C ARG A 273 14.54 -3.79 -16.34
N ALA A 274 13.27 -3.94 -15.97
CA ALA A 274 12.75 -3.46 -14.68
C ALA A 274 13.30 -4.24 -13.48
N PHE A 275 13.59 -5.54 -13.65
CA PHE A 275 13.98 -6.44 -12.55
C PHE A 275 15.42 -6.96 -12.65
N VAL A 276 16.30 -6.23 -13.36
CA VAL A 276 17.70 -6.65 -13.59
C VAL A 276 18.47 -6.96 -12.29
N SER A 277 18.14 -6.28 -11.19
CA SER A 277 18.74 -6.48 -9.87
C SER A 277 18.20 -7.72 -9.13
N ASN A 278 17.04 -8.25 -9.53
CA ASN A 278 16.41 -9.41 -8.89
C ASN A 278 16.69 -10.72 -9.67
N LYS A 279 17.89 -11.25 -9.47
CA LYS A 279 18.37 -12.46 -10.16
C LYS A 279 17.47 -13.69 -9.96
N THR A 280 16.81 -13.82 -8.80
CA THR A 280 15.92 -14.94 -8.52
C THR A 280 14.68 -14.87 -9.40
N LEU A 281 14.04 -13.70 -9.47
CA LEU A 281 12.84 -13.50 -10.28
C LEU A 281 13.15 -13.63 -11.78
N MET A 282 14.33 -13.16 -12.22
CA MET A 282 14.77 -13.33 -13.60
C MET A 282 14.98 -14.80 -14.01
N LYS A 283 15.40 -15.67 -13.08
CA LYS A 283 15.61 -17.10 -13.36
C LYS A 283 14.31 -17.89 -13.48
N SER A 284 13.28 -17.49 -12.74
CA SER A 284 12.01 -18.22 -12.68
C SER A 284 11.00 -17.80 -13.74
N THR A 285 11.10 -16.58 -14.24
CA THR A 285 10.10 -15.98 -15.13
C THR A 285 10.38 -16.34 -16.59
N LYS A 286 9.34 -16.80 -17.30
CA LYS A 286 9.41 -17.13 -18.73
C LYS A 286 8.58 -16.15 -19.54
N VAL A 287 8.83 -16.10 -20.85
CA VAL A 287 8.02 -15.32 -21.81
C VAL A 287 6.55 -15.70 -21.72
N SER A 288 6.24 -17.00 -21.60
CA SER A 288 4.85 -17.51 -21.48
C SER A 288 4.10 -16.98 -20.25
N ASP A 289 4.83 -16.51 -19.23
CA ASP A 289 4.25 -16.01 -17.98
C ASP A 289 3.89 -14.52 -18.10
N MET A 290 4.32 -13.86 -19.18
CA MET A 290 4.03 -12.45 -19.42
C MET A 290 2.65 -12.27 -20.04
N PRO A 291 1.84 -11.34 -19.52
CA PRO A 291 0.57 -11.00 -20.15
C PRO A 291 0.81 -10.13 -21.39
N GLU A 292 0.05 -10.38 -22.45
CA GLU A 292 -0.08 -9.40 -23.53
C GLU A 292 -0.91 -8.21 -23.05
N SER A 293 -0.62 -7.01 -23.54
CA SER A 293 -1.34 -5.81 -23.11
C SER A 293 -1.43 -4.73 -24.19
N PHE A 294 -2.38 -3.81 -24.00
CA PHE A 294 -2.35 -2.50 -24.65
C PHE A 294 -1.92 -1.45 -23.63
N ARG A 295 -0.87 -0.70 -23.97
CA ARG A 295 -0.43 0.49 -23.23
C ARG A 295 -1.05 1.71 -23.90
N VAL A 296 -2.08 2.27 -23.30
CA VAL A 296 -2.88 3.37 -23.87
C VAL A 296 -2.54 4.66 -23.15
N VAL A 297 -2.09 5.67 -23.87
CA VAL A 297 -1.81 7.00 -23.33
C VAL A 297 -3.00 7.90 -23.64
N LEU A 298 -3.64 8.43 -22.61
CA LEU A 298 -4.72 9.40 -22.75
C LEU A 298 -4.18 10.81 -22.99
N LYS A 299 -4.99 11.68 -23.59
CA LYS A 299 -4.70 13.12 -23.70
C LYS A 299 -4.72 13.74 -22.31
N GLN A 300 -3.85 14.73 -22.08
CA GLN A 300 -3.81 15.46 -20.81
C GLN A 300 -5.17 16.07 -20.48
N GLY A 301 -5.56 16.00 -19.21
CA GLY A 301 -6.84 16.52 -18.72
C GLY A 301 -8.09 15.74 -19.16
N SER A 302 -7.94 14.61 -19.84
CA SER A 302 -9.10 13.75 -20.17
C SER A 302 -9.69 13.14 -18.90
N ASP A 303 -11.01 12.96 -18.88
CA ASP A 303 -11.65 12.09 -17.90
C ASP A 303 -11.22 10.64 -18.17
N TRP A 304 -10.41 10.09 -17.27
CA TRP A 304 -9.86 8.74 -17.40
C TRP A 304 -10.88 7.65 -17.03
N ALA A 305 -11.90 7.99 -16.24
CA ALA A 305 -12.83 7.03 -15.67
C ALA A 305 -13.65 6.31 -16.76
N ALA A 306 -14.21 7.08 -17.70
CA ALA A 306 -15.05 6.54 -18.77
C ALA A 306 -14.28 5.63 -19.75
N PRO A 307 -13.09 6.00 -20.26
CA PRO A 307 -12.25 5.11 -21.07
C PRO A 307 -11.88 3.83 -20.33
N VAL A 308 -11.44 3.93 -19.06
CA VAL A 308 -11.06 2.76 -18.25
C VAL A 308 -12.23 1.81 -18.06
N ALA A 309 -13.40 2.33 -17.67
CA ALA A 309 -14.61 1.51 -17.48
C ALA A 309 -15.05 0.84 -18.80
N THR A 310 -14.93 1.55 -19.92
CA THR A 310 -15.25 1.02 -21.25
C THR A 310 -14.32 -0.12 -21.67
N LEU A 311 -13.01 0.04 -21.47
CA LEU A 311 -12.01 -0.98 -21.78
C LEU A 311 -12.16 -2.22 -20.90
N ARG A 312 -12.49 -2.03 -19.61
CA ARG A 312 -12.62 -3.12 -18.64
C ARG A 312 -13.76 -4.10 -18.98
N ARG A 313 -14.80 -3.63 -19.64
CA ARG A 313 -15.96 -4.43 -20.06
C ARG A 313 -15.75 -5.21 -21.36
N GLN A 314 -14.60 -5.06 -22.02
CA GLN A 314 -14.38 -5.69 -23.32
C GLN A 314 -14.07 -7.19 -23.18
N PRO A 315 -14.62 -8.05 -24.05
CA PRO A 315 -14.27 -9.46 -24.09
C PRO A 315 -12.77 -9.68 -24.33
N GLY A 316 -12.17 -10.58 -23.54
CA GLY A 316 -10.74 -10.88 -23.63
C GLY A 316 -9.84 -9.95 -22.81
N VAL A 317 -10.40 -8.98 -22.07
CA VAL A 317 -9.67 -8.15 -21.11
C VAL A 317 -9.65 -8.82 -19.74
N ALA A 318 -8.46 -8.96 -19.18
CA ALA A 318 -8.24 -9.51 -17.84
C ALA A 318 -8.40 -8.44 -16.76
N SER A 319 -7.71 -7.31 -16.95
CA SER A 319 -7.68 -6.18 -16.01
C SER A 319 -7.29 -4.89 -16.73
N VAL A 320 -7.69 -3.76 -16.14
CA VAL A 320 -7.35 -2.42 -16.63
C VAL A 320 -6.86 -1.59 -15.45
N PHE A 321 -5.69 -0.97 -15.58
CA PHE A 321 -5.09 -0.13 -14.55
C PHE A 321 -4.80 1.26 -15.09
N TYR A 322 -5.33 2.27 -14.43
CA TYR A 322 -4.91 3.65 -14.62
C TYR A 322 -3.71 3.94 -13.71
N VAL A 323 -2.54 4.11 -14.32
CA VAL A 323 -1.25 4.14 -13.61
C VAL A 323 -1.16 5.32 -12.62
N PRO A 324 -1.57 6.55 -12.96
CA PRO A 324 -1.58 7.65 -11.99
C PRO A 324 -2.39 7.34 -10.73
N CYS A 325 -3.58 6.72 -10.84
CA CYS A 325 -4.36 6.38 -9.64
C CYS A 325 -3.71 5.25 -8.81
N GLN A 326 -3.10 4.25 -9.46
CA GLN A 326 -2.34 3.21 -8.75
C GLN A 326 -1.12 3.78 -8.01
N LYS A 327 -0.50 4.85 -8.53
CA LYS A 327 0.53 5.56 -7.79
C LYS A 327 -0.05 6.31 -6.59
N ASP A 328 -1.24 6.89 -6.71
CA ASP A 328 -1.91 7.55 -5.60
C ASP A 328 -2.21 6.57 -4.45
N THR A 329 -2.71 5.38 -4.76
CA THR A 329 -2.98 4.35 -3.73
C THR A 329 -1.70 3.88 -3.05
N MET A 330 -0.61 3.72 -3.80
CA MET A 330 0.70 3.39 -3.25
C MET A 330 1.26 4.51 -2.37
N LEU A 331 1.10 5.78 -2.76
CA LEU A 331 1.48 6.94 -1.95
C LEU A 331 0.63 7.04 -0.67
N ALA A 332 -0.67 6.78 -0.76
CA ALA A 332 -1.57 6.75 0.39
C ALA A 332 -1.13 5.69 1.40
N LEU A 333 -0.76 4.50 0.91
CA LEU A 333 -0.26 3.42 1.74
C LEU A 333 1.12 3.75 2.35
N SER A 334 2.08 4.21 1.54
CA SER A 334 3.46 4.41 2.01
C SER A 334 3.60 5.62 2.94
N ARG A 335 2.92 6.74 2.66
CA ARG A 335 3.05 7.98 3.45
C ARG A 335 2.08 8.06 4.61
N TYR A 336 0.92 7.41 4.52
CA TYR A 336 -0.16 7.56 5.49
C TYR A 336 -0.63 6.23 6.09
N GLY A 337 -0.14 5.09 5.61
CA GLY A 337 -0.58 3.77 6.09
C GLY A 337 -2.00 3.40 5.66
N VAL A 338 -2.57 4.11 4.68
CA VAL A 338 -3.96 3.97 4.25
C VAL A 338 -4.07 3.11 3.01
N HIS A 339 -4.78 1.99 3.15
CA HIS A 339 -5.22 1.17 2.04
C HIS A 339 -6.57 1.69 1.54
N SER A 340 -6.52 2.41 0.43
CA SER A 340 -7.71 3.01 -0.17
C SER A 340 -8.49 1.97 -0.96
N PRO A 341 -9.83 1.93 -0.87
CA PRO A 341 -10.64 0.98 -1.63
C PRO A 341 -10.51 1.23 -3.14
N GLU A 342 -9.68 0.42 -3.81
CA GLU A 342 -9.34 0.61 -5.23
C GLU A 342 -10.56 0.60 -6.16
N ASP A 343 -11.60 -0.15 -5.80
CA ASP A 343 -12.88 -0.20 -6.50
C ASP A 343 -13.59 1.16 -6.50
N LYS A 344 -13.45 1.93 -5.41
CA LYS A 344 -14.06 3.26 -5.26
C LYS A 344 -13.16 4.37 -5.80
N VAL A 345 -11.85 4.24 -5.64
CA VAL A 345 -10.91 5.33 -5.94
C VAL A 345 -10.32 5.22 -7.35
N CYS A 346 -9.97 4.01 -7.81
CA CYS A 346 -9.29 3.79 -9.08
C CYS A 346 -10.13 3.02 -10.12
N SER A 347 -11.35 2.63 -9.77
CA SER A 347 -12.23 1.87 -10.66
C SER A 347 -13.70 2.34 -10.61
N PRO A 348 -13.97 3.66 -10.78
CA PRO A 348 -15.34 4.17 -10.74
C PRO A 348 -16.22 3.50 -11.81
N GLY A 349 -17.35 2.92 -11.39
CA GLY A 349 -18.32 2.25 -12.27
C GLY A 349 -18.05 0.76 -12.55
N SER A 350 -17.30 0.09 -11.66
CA SER A 350 -17.11 -1.38 -11.65
C SER A 350 -18.35 -2.13 -11.19
#